data_AF-A0A9D6G494-F1
#
_entry.id   AF-A0A9D6G494-F1
#
_cell.length_a   1.000
_cell.length_b   1.000
_cell.length_c   1.000
_cell.angle_alpha   90.00
_cell.angle_beta   90.00
_cell.angle_gamma   90.00
#
_symmetry.space_group_name_H-M   'P 1'
#
loop_
_entity.id
_entity.type
_entity.pdbx_description
1 polymer ?
#
loop_
_entity_poly.entity_id
_entity_poly.type
_entity_poly.pdbx_seq_one_letter_code
_entity_poly.pdbx_strand_id
1 'polypeptide(L)'
;MYQEITSRQDLIASRGVIDAVNALYLDRSRGLPKRGAQRAEQPGTLRRFVRVLQQLDLTYDIYGMSGSAIVDLLPPEFDAWRRQRSTLL
;
A
#
# COMPACT_ATOMS: atom_id res chain seq x y z
N MET A 1 -16.06 11.18 -11.90
CA MET A 1 -16.31 11.61 -10.50
C MET A 1 -16.77 10.44 -9.62
N TYR A 2 -17.70 9.58 -10.07
CA TYR A 2 -18.18 8.41 -9.30
C TYR A 2 -17.14 7.28 -9.12
N GLN A 3 -16.32 7.00 -10.15
CA GLN A 3 -15.33 5.92 -10.12
C GLN A 3 -14.29 6.10 -9.00
N GLU A 4 -13.85 7.35 -8.74
CA GLU A 4 -12.92 7.67 -7.65
C GLU A 4 -13.50 7.41 -6.25
N ILE A 5 -14.83 7.47 -6.09
CA ILE A 5 -15.51 7.32 -4.79
C ILE A 5 -15.76 5.83 -4.51
N THR A 6 -16.26 5.07 -5.50
CA THR A 6 -16.53 3.64 -5.37
C THR A 6 -15.25 2.83 -5.19
N SER A 7 -14.22 3.06 -6.02
CA SER A 7 -12.95 2.33 -5.93
C SER A 7 -12.28 2.46 -4.57
N ARG A 8 -12.44 3.59 -3.86
CA ARG A 8 -11.85 3.75 -2.52
C ARG A 8 -12.50 2.89 -1.46
N GLN A 9 -13.82 2.69 -1.50
CA GLN A 9 -14.51 1.84 -0.54
C GLN A 9 -14.20 0.36 -0.81
N ASP A 10 -14.17 -0.03 -2.07
CA ASP A 10 -13.87 -1.42 -2.46
C ASP A 10 -12.41 -1.81 -2.18
N LEU A 11 -11.46 -0.89 -2.44
CA LEU A 11 -10.04 -1.12 -2.14
C LEU A 11 -9.80 -1.36 -0.63
N ILE A 12 -10.56 -0.69 0.24
CA ILE A 12 -10.46 -0.87 1.70
C ILE A 12 -11.05 -2.22 2.13
N ALA A 13 -11.98 -2.81 1.36
CA ALA A 13 -12.58 -4.11 1.66
C ALA A 13 -11.72 -5.30 1.21
N SER A 14 -10.75 -5.11 0.29
CA SER A 14 -9.87 -6.18 -0.16
C SER A 14 -8.85 -6.57 0.91
N ARG A 15 -8.88 -7.85 1.31
CA ARG A 15 -7.89 -8.40 2.24
C ARG A 15 -6.46 -8.30 1.70
N GLY A 16 -6.26 -8.53 0.41
CA GLY A 16 -4.96 -8.39 -0.23
C GLY A 16 -4.43 -6.96 -0.15
N VAL A 17 -5.28 -5.96 -0.37
CA VAL A 17 -4.91 -4.55 -0.26
C VAL A 17 -4.56 -4.19 1.19
N ILE A 18 -5.33 -4.65 2.17
CA ILE A 18 -5.01 -4.46 3.60
C ILE A 18 -3.65 -5.09 3.95
N ASP A 19 -3.40 -6.31 3.48
CA ASP A 19 -2.15 -7.02 3.73
C ASP A 19 -0.95 -6.28 3.11
N ALA A 20 -1.09 -5.73 1.90
CA ALA A 20 -0.07 -4.90 1.26
C ALA A 20 0.20 -3.59 2.04
N VAL A 21 -0.86 -2.91 2.50
CA VAL A 21 -0.74 -1.71 3.34
C VAL A 21 0.01 -2.04 4.63
N ASN A 22 -0.34 -3.14 5.29
CA ASN A 22 0.32 -3.59 6.51
C ASN A 22 1.79 -3.95 6.26
N ALA A 23 2.10 -4.62 5.14
CA ALA A 23 3.47 -4.96 4.79
C ALA A 23 4.36 -3.72 4.60
N LEU A 24 3.83 -2.69 3.93
CA LEU A 24 4.59 -1.48 3.60
C LEU A 24 4.64 -0.49 4.76
N TYR A 25 3.53 -0.25 5.45
CA TYR A 25 3.36 0.91 6.31
C TYR A 25 3.17 0.58 7.78
N LEU A 26 2.98 -0.68 8.19
CA LEU A 26 2.91 -1.04 9.61
C LEU A 26 4.30 -1.36 10.16
N ASP A 27 4.67 -0.71 11.26
CA ASP A 27 5.76 -1.15 12.12
C ASP A 27 5.23 -2.27 13.03
N ARG A 28 5.54 -3.53 12.67
CA ARG A 28 5.06 -4.71 13.40
C ARG A 28 5.57 -4.78 14.84
N SER A 29 6.71 -4.17 15.15
CA SER A 29 7.26 -4.18 16.51
C SER A 29 6.45 -3.30 17.46
N ARG A 30 5.85 -2.23 16.93
CA ARG A 30 5.07 -1.24 17.70
C ARG A 30 3.56 -1.37 17.49
N GLY A 31 3.12 -2.09 16.47
CA GLY A 31 1.72 -2.12 16.04
C GLY A 31 1.24 -0.76 15.52
N LEU A 32 2.15 0.12 15.11
CA LEU A 32 1.85 1.50 14.72
C LEU A 32 2.27 1.77 13.27
N PRO A 33 1.65 2.71 12.57
CA PRO A 33 2.12 3.13 11.26
C PRO A 33 3.56 3.66 11.29
N LYS A 34 4.37 3.30 10.29
CA LYS A 34 5.72 3.82 10.09
C LYS A 34 5.68 5.34 9.95
N ARG A 35 6.62 6.02 10.63
CA ARG A 35 6.75 7.48 10.55
C ARG A 35 6.94 7.92 9.10
N GLY A 36 6.18 8.93 8.68
CA GLY A 36 6.26 9.49 7.33
C GLY A 36 5.31 8.86 6.30
N ALA A 37 4.69 7.71 6.57
CA ALA A 37 3.81 7.01 5.62
C ALA A 37 2.62 7.87 5.13
N GLN A 38 2.18 8.83 5.95
CA GLN A 38 1.08 9.75 5.65
C GLN A 38 1.54 11.16 5.22
N ARG A 39 2.84 11.47 5.28
CA ARG A 39 3.37 12.79 4.88
C ARG A 39 3.44 12.88 3.36
N ALA A 40 2.89 13.92 2.76
CA ALA A 40 2.76 14.03 1.30
C ALA A 40 4.11 14.16 0.55
N GLU A 41 5.18 14.53 1.25
CA GLU A 41 6.48 14.90 0.68
C GLU A 41 7.39 13.70 0.35
N GLN A 42 7.00 12.48 0.73
CA GLN A 42 7.82 11.28 0.51
C GLN A 42 7.33 10.42 -0.67
N PRO A 43 8.24 9.82 -1.45
CA PRO A 43 7.88 8.86 -2.48
C PRO A 43 7.24 7.59 -1.86
N GLY A 44 6.33 6.96 -2.60
CA GLY A 44 5.71 5.70 -2.17
C GLY A 44 4.83 5.80 -0.92
N THR A 45 4.31 6.98 -0.56
CA THR A 45 3.39 7.17 0.57
C THR A 45 2.06 6.44 0.36
N LEU A 46 1.24 6.31 1.42
CA LEU A 46 -0.06 5.66 1.32
C LEU A 46 -0.98 6.33 0.27
N ARG A 47 -0.91 7.65 0.12
CA ARG A 47 -1.66 8.37 -0.92
C ARG A 47 -1.21 7.95 -2.33
N ARG A 48 0.08 7.76 -2.51
CA ARG A 48 0.67 7.33 -3.78
C ARG A 48 0.35 5.86 -4.06
N PHE A 49 0.36 5.00 -3.05
CA PHE A 49 -0.11 3.61 -3.14
C PHE A 49 -1.53 3.52 -3.69
N VAL A 50 -2.48 4.27 -3.11
CA VAL A 50 -3.87 4.27 -3.57
C VAL A 50 -3.97 4.69 -5.05
N ARG A 51 -3.23 5.72 -5.47
CA ARG A 51 -3.20 6.14 -6.88
C ARG A 51 -2.65 5.06 -7.82
N VAL A 52 -1.63 4.32 -7.39
CA VAL A 52 -1.08 3.22 -8.19
C VAL A 52 -2.07 2.06 -8.26
N LEU A 53 -2.74 1.72 -7.16
CA LEU A 53 -3.78 0.69 -7.18
C LEU A 53 -4.92 1.04 -8.13
N GLN A 54 -5.39 2.28 -8.14
CA GLN A 54 -6.42 2.74 -9.08
C GLN A 54 -5.99 2.59 -10.54
N GLN A 55 -4.68 2.72 -10.84
CA GLN A 55 -4.15 2.49 -12.18
C GLN A 55 -4.07 0.99 -12.50
N LEU A 56 -3.60 0.17 -11.56
CA LEU A 56 -3.49 -1.27 -11.74
C LEU A 56 -4.86 -1.97 -11.84
N ASP A 57 -5.89 -1.42 -11.18
CA ASP A 57 -7.28 -1.94 -11.23
C ASP A 57 -7.88 -1.93 -12.64
N LEU A 58 -7.26 -1.18 -13.58
CA LEU A 58 -7.67 -1.18 -14.99
C LEU A 58 -7.15 -2.39 -15.77
N THR A 59 -6.13 -3.09 -15.26
CA THR A 59 -5.45 -4.17 -15.99
C THR A 59 -5.23 -5.44 -15.16
N TYR A 60 -5.43 -5.39 -13.85
CA TYR A 60 -5.26 -6.50 -12.91
C TYR A 60 -6.50 -6.66 -12.02
N ASP A 61 -6.80 -7.89 -11.62
CA ASP A 61 -7.81 -8.17 -10.59
C ASP A 61 -7.23 -7.90 -9.19
N ILE A 62 -7.18 -6.64 -8.80
CA ILE A 62 -6.61 -6.22 -7.50
C ILE A 62 -7.39 -6.81 -6.31
N TYR A 63 -8.68 -7.06 -6.47
CA TYR A 63 -9.54 -7.57 -5.40
C TYR A 63 -9.33 -9.07 -5.14
N GLY A 64 -8.91 -9.83 -6.15
CA GLY A 64 -8.55 -11.26 -6.03
C GLY A 64 -7.09 -11.53 -5.66
N MET A 65 -6.21 -10.53 -5.72
CA MET A 65 -4.77 -10.72 -5.50
C MET A 65 -4.37 -10.81 -4.02
N SER A 66 -3.30 -11.57 -3.73
CA SER A 66 -2.67 -11.56 -2.41
C SER A 66 -1.90 -10.26 -2.17
N GLY A 67 -1.68 -9.91 -0.90
CA GLY A 67 -0.92 -8.70 -0.56
C GLY A 67 0.52 -8.71 -1.09
N SER A 68 1.18 -9.86 -1.14
CA SER A 68 2.54 -9.97 -1.72
C SER A 68 2.54 -9.72 -3.22
N ALA A 69 1.58 -10.31 -3.95
CA ALA A 69 1.47 -10.12 -5.40
C ALA A 69 1.18 -8.66 -5.75
N ILE A 70 0.35 -7.97 -4.94
CA ILE A 70 0.13 -6.52 -5.08
C ILE A 70 1.44 -5.75 -4.86
N VAL A 71 2.20 -6.07 -3.81
CA VAL A 71 3.48 -5.40 -3.50
C VAL A 71 4.51 -5.63 -4.62
N ASP A 72 4.52 -6.78 -5.26
CA ASP A 72 5.45 -7.10 -6.35
C ASP A 72 5.17 -6.31 -7.63
N LEU A 73 3.92 -5.85 -7.85
CA LEU A 73 3.56 -4.97 -8.96
C LEU A 73 3.88 -3.48 -8.71
N LEU A 74 4.23 -3.10 -7.47
CA LEU A 74 4.46 -1.70 -7.14
C LEU A 74 5.77 -1.18 -7.74
N PRO A 75 5.79 0.09 -8.20
CA PRO A 75 7.00 0.74 -8.69
C PRO A 75 8.14 0.79 -7.64
N PRO A 76 9.41 0.97 -8.06
CA PRO A 76 10.57 0.99 -7.16
C PRO A 76 10.53 2.08 -6.07
N GLU A 77 9.73 3.14 -6.25
CA GLU A 77 9.53 4.19 -5.24
C GLU A 77 8.97 3.66 -3.89
N PHE A 78 8.40 2.44 -3.90
CA PHE A 78 7.89 1.77 -2.69
C PHE A 78 8.96 0.96 -1.93
N ASP A 79 10.15 0.75 -2.50
CA ASP A 79 11.19 -0.11 -1.92
C ASP A 79 11.70 0.37 -0.56
N ALA A 80 11.68 1.69 -0.34
CA ALA A 80 11.99 2.28 0.96
C ALA A 80 11.06 1.78 2.08
N TRP A 81 9.82 1.42 1.74
CA TRP A 81 8.80 0.96 2.68
C TRP A 81 8.83 -0.57 2.86
N ARG A 82 9.35 -1.33 1.89
CA ARG A 82 9.53 -2.79 2.00
C ARG A 82 10.51 -3.19 3.11
N ARG A 83 11.53 -2.36 3.34
CA ARG A 83 12.55 -2.62 4.35
C ARG A 83 11.97 -2.42 5.75
N GLN A 84 11.71 -3.51 6.46
CA GLN A 84 11.50 -3.45 7.90
C GLN A 84 12.83 -3.09 8.55
N ARG A 85 12.90 -1.90 9.14
CA ARG A 85 14.06 -1.47 9.90
C ARG A 85 14.02 -2.20 11.24
N SER A 86 14.49 -3.45 11.26
CA SER A 86 14.82 -4.17 12.50
C SER A 86 15.98 -3.43 13.15
N THR A 87 15.70 -2.41 13.97
CA THR A 87 16.73 -1.85 14.85
C THR A 87 16.73 -2.70 16.10
N LEU A 88 17.48 -3.81 16.06
CA LEU A 88 18.03 -4.41 17.27
C LEU A 88 19.36 -3.70 17.53
N LEU A 89 19.35 -2.72 18.42
CA LEU A 89 20.50 -2.27 19.21
C LEU A 89 20.01 -2.03 20.63
#